data_AF-A0A1C5UGI3-F1
#
_entry.id   AF-A0A1C5UGI3-F1
#
_cell.length_a   1.000
_cell.length_b   1.000
_cell.length_c   1.000
_cell.angle_alpha   90.00
_cell.angle_beta   90.00
_cell.angle_gamma   90.00
#
_symmetry.space_group_name_H-M   'P 1'
#
loop_
_entity.id
_entity.type
_entity.pdbx_description
1 polymer ?
#
loop_
_entity_poly.entity_id
_entity_poly.type
_entity_poly.pdbx_seq_one_letter_code
_entity_poly.pdbx_strand_id
1 'polypeptide(L)'
;MSTVILSCTTLLEYVQQAQNICNTDFPIIELNRQYHIEPSKMKEDILQTLSSLPSDVDTVLVAMGFCGGSWQDVSCSKTLVIPRVSDCVALTLTTPEQYAPGLQEPGHMYLFGN
;
A
#
# COMPACT_ATOMS: atom_id res chain seq x y z
N MET A 1 -1.76 -2.74 21.48
CA MET A 1 -2.00 -2.03 20.22
C MET A 1 -0.70 -1.94 19.46
N SER A 2 -0.55 -2.81 18.46
CA SER A 2 0.57 -2.78 17.53
C SER A 2 0.11 -2.32 16.14
N THR A 3 1.03 -1.72 15.41
CA THR A 3 0.83 -1.19 14.06
C THR A 3 1.77 -1.91 13.10
N VAL A 4 1.25 -2.30 11.94
CA VAL A 4 2.04 -2.90 10.85
C VAL A 4 1.84 -2.11 9.57
N ILE A 5 2.80 -2.21 8.65
CA ILE A 5 2.69 -1.69 7.29
C ILE A 5 2.39 -2.85 6.35
N LEU A 6 1.34 -2.74 5.55
CA LEU A 6 1.06 -3.67 4.45
C LEU A 6 1.49 -3.02 3.13
N SER A 7 2.40 -3.65 2.40
CA SER A 7 2.92 -3.10 1.14
C SER A 7 3.11 -4.19 0.11
N CYS A 8 3.00 -3.86 -1.17
CA CYS A 8 3.39 -4.79 -2.23
C CYS A 8 4.90 -4.76 -2.46
N THR A 9 5.46 -5.85 -2.99
CA THR A 9 6.89 -5.97 -3.30
C THR A 9 7.47 -4.73 -4.01
N THR A 10 6.71 -4.14 -4.95
CA THR A 10 7.13 -2.96 -5.73
C THR A 10 7.47 -1.74 -4.87
N LEU A 11 6.86 -1.59 -3.69
CA LEU A 11 7.01 -0.41 -2.85
C LEU A 11 7.92 -0.64 -1.62
N LEU A 12 8.46 -1.84 -1.41
CA LEU A 12 9.21 -2.17 -0.19
C LEU A 12 10.41 -1.24 0.06
N GLU A 13 11.23 -0.97 -0.96
CA GLU A 13 12.38 -0.07 -0.82
C GLU A 13 11.95 1.35 -0.45
N TYR A 14 10.84 1.83 -1.01
CA TYR A 14 10.28 3.14 -0.70
C TYR A 14 9.72 3.19 0.73
N VAL A 15 9.05 2.13 1.17
CA VAL A 15 8.56 2.02 2.55
C VAL A 15 9.73 2.03 3.54
N GLN A 16 10.79 1.28 3.27
CA GLN A 16 12.00 1.28 4.11
C GLN A 16 12.65 2.66 4.18
N GLN A 17 12.77 3.37 3.05
CA GLN A 17 13.26 4.74 3.03
C GLN A 17 12.35 5.70 3.80
N ALA A 18 11.03 5.56 3.67
CA ALA A 18 10.07 6.35 4.43
C ALA A 18 10.20 6.09 5.94
N GLN A 19 10.39 4.83 6.36
CA GLN A 19 10.65 4.49 7.76
C GLN A 19 11.92 5.16 8.28
N ASN A 20 13.00 5.19 7.49
CA ASN A 20 14.24 5.88 7.84
C ASN A 20 14.04 7.39 8.00
N ILE A 21 13.32 8.03 7.07
CA ILE A 21 13.03 9.48 7.11
C ILE A 21 12.15 9.83 8.31
N CYS A 22 11.13 9.01 8.59
CA CYS A 22 10.20 9.22 9.69
C CYS A 22 10.73 8.73 11.04
N ASN A 23 11.90 8.08 11.08
CA ASN A 23 12.47 7.44 12.26
C ASN A 23 11.49 6.45 12.93
N THR A 24 10.91 5.54 12.13
CA THR A 24 10.01 4.46 12.56
C THR A 24 10.57 3.08 12.23
N ASP A 25 10.02 2.03 12.86
CA ASP A 25 10.39 0.63 12.61
C ASP A 25 9.18 -0.30 12.77
N PHE A 26 8.10 0.01 12.06
CA PHE A 26 6.92 -0.84 12.01
C PHE A 26 7.23 -2.11 11.19
N PRO A 27 6.74 -3.30 11.61
CA PRO A 27 6.83 -4.50 10.81
C PRO A 27 6.17 -4.33 9.44
N ILE A 28 6.86 -4.74 8.38
CA ILE A 28 6.35 -4.71 7.01
C ILE A 28 5.85 -6.10 6.63
N ILE A 29 4.59 -6.19 6.24
CA ILE A 29 3.96 -7.38 5.67
C ILE A 29 3.89 -7.19 4.16
N GLU A 30 4.53 -8.08 3.43
CA GLU A 30 4.64 -8.03 1.99
C GLU A 30 3.48 -8.76 1.31
N LEU A 31 2.80 -8.07 0.38
CA LEU A 31 1.86 -8.65 -0.58
C LEU A 31 2.60 -8.97 -1.89
N ASN A 32 2.28 -10.11 -2.49
CA ASN A 32 2.99 -10.54 -3.68
C ASN A 32 2.60 -9.70 -4.91
N ARG A 33 3.57 -8.98 -5.49
CA ARG A 33 3.30 -8.13 -6.66
C ARG A 33 2.69 -8.86 -7.86
N GLN A 34 2.89 -10.17 -8.00
CA GLN A 34 2.35 -10.95 -9.11
C GLN A 34 0.82 -10.88 -9.22
N TYR A 35 0.12 -10.64 -8.11
CA TYR A 35 -1.33 -10.56 -8.10
C TYR A 35 -1.89 -9.26 -8.71
N HIS A 36 -1.05 -8.29 -9.06
CA HIS A 36 -1.49 -7.11 -9.84
C HIS A 36 -1.94 -7.45 -11.26
N ILE A 37 -1.61 -8.65 -11.77
CA ILE A 37 -2.13 -9.14 -13.05
C ILE A 37 -3.66 -9.32 -12.97
N GLU A 38 -4.19 -9.65 -11.79
CA GLU A 38 -5.61 -9.91 -11.58
C GLU A 38 -6.07 -9.32 -10.22
N PRO A 39 -6.67 -8.12 -10.20
CA PRO A 39 -6.99 -7.41 -8.95
C PRO A 39 -7.84 -8.19 -7.94
N SER A 40 -8.67 -9.14 -8.39
CA SER A 40 -9.43 -10.06 -7.53
C SER A 40 -8.50 -10.96 -6.70
N LYS A 41 -7.43 -11.51 -7.31
CA LYS A 41 -6.43 -12.32 -6.58
C LYS A 41 -5.68 -11.49 -5.55
N MET A 42 -5.37 -10.23 -5.87
CA MET A 42 -4.76 -9.32 -4.89
C MET A 42 -5.71 -9.04 -3.73
N LYS A 43 -7.01 -8.86 -4.00
CA LYS A 43 -8.02 -8.72 -2.94
C LYS A 43 -8.10 -9.94 -2.04
N GLU A 44 -8.04 -11.14 -2.60
CA GLU A 44 -7.98 -12.39 -1.83
C GLU A 44 -6.74 -12.45 -0.93
N ASP A 45 -5.57 -12.10 -1.48
CA ASP A 45 -4.29 -12.05 -0.75
C ASP A 45 -4.33 -11.02 0.40
N ILE A 46 -4.91 -9.85 0.16
CA ILE A 46 -5.16 -8.82 1.19
C ILE A 46 -6.03 -9.40 2.32
N LEU A 47 -7.17 -10.01 1.99
CA LEU A 47 -8.09 -10.54 3.00
C LEU A 47 -7.46 -11.68 3.81
N GLN A 48 -6.75 -12.59 3.13
CA GLN A 48 -6.02 -13.67 3.79
C GLN A 48 -4.96 -13.12 4.74
N THR A 49 -4.16 -12.17 4.26
CA THR A 49 -3.12 -11.52 5.05
C THR A 49 -3.71 -10.83 6.28
N LEU A 50 -4.75 -10.00 6.11
CA LEU A 50 -5.42 -9.31 7.20
C LEU A 50 -6.00 -10.27 8.25
N SER A 51 -6.56 -11.41 7.82
CA SER A 51 -7.09 -12.43 8.72
C SER A 51 -6.01 -13.20 9.49
N SER A 52 -4.81 -13.30 8.94
CA SER A 52 -3.67 -13.97 9.56
C SER A 52 -2.90 -13.10 10.56
N LEU A 53 -3.18 -11.78 10.59
CA LEU A 53 -2.47 -10.86 11.48
C LEU A 53 -2.75 -11.20 12.95
N PRO A 54 -1.73 -11.05 13.83
CA PRO A 54 -1.91 -11.23 15.26
C PRO A 54 -3.08 -10.41 15.84
N SER A 55 -3.69 -10.93 16.92
CA SER A 55 -4.85 -10.29 17.53
C SER A 55 -4.54 -8.93 18.14
N ASP A 56 -3.29 -8.68 18.55
CA ASP A 56 -2.80 -7.43 19.16
C ASP A 56 -2.49 -6.33 18.15
N VAL A 57 -2.45 -6.65 16.84
CA VAL A 57 -2.37 -5.67 15.76
C VAL A 57 -3.71 -4.99 15.64
N ASP A 58 -3.77 -3.67 15.81
CA ASP A 58 -5.03 -2.91 15.74
C ASP A 58 -5.10 -2.02 14.50
N THR A 59 -3.95 -1.59 13.99
CA THR A 59 -3.83 -0.66 12.87
C THR A 59 -2.94 -1.23 11.77
N VAL A 60 -3.43 -1.17 10.53
CA VAL A 60 -2.67 -1.52 9.33
C VAL A 60 -2.51 -0.26 8.49
N LEU A 61 -1.27 0.21 8.37
CA LEU A 61 -0.91 1.27 7.44
C LEU A 61 -0.72 0.65 6.06
N VAL A 62 -1.54 1.07 5.10
CA VAL A 62 -1.47 0.53 3.74
C VAL A 62 -0.53 1.40 2.92
N ALA A 63 0.60 0.84 2.52
CA ALA A 63 1.57 1.48 1.63
C ALA A 63 1.37 1.00 0.19
N MET A 64 0.18 1.25 -0.35
CA MET A 64 -0.22 1.02 -1.75
C MET A 64 -1.51 1.79 -2.07
N GLY A 65 -1.74 2.11 -3.34
CA GLY A 65 -2.98 2.74 -3.81
C GLY A 65 -4.14 1.75 -4.02
N PHE A 66 -5.21 2.21 -4.66
CA PHE A 66 -6.39 1.37 -4.97
C PHE A 66 -6.12 0.25 -5.98
N CYS A 67 -5.09 0.40 -6.82
CA CYS A 67 -4.48 -0.62 -7.69
C CYS A 67 -5.49 -1.49 -8.47
N GLY A 68 -6.40 -0.83 -9.21
CA GLY A 68 -7.38 -1.54 -10.04
C GLY A 68 -8.51 -2.21 -9.26
N GLY A 69 -8.75 -1.80 -8.01
CA GLY A 69 -9.89 -2.27 -7.20
C GLY A 69 -9.56 -3.32 -6.16
N SER A 70 -8.29 -3.62 -5.89
CA SER A 70 -7.90 -4.63 -4.89
C SER A 70 -8.42 -4.32 -3.48
N TRP A 71 -8.67 -3.06 -3.17
CA TRP A 71 -9.24 -2.61 -1.89
C TRP A 71 -10.77 -2.45 -1.92
N GLN A 72 -11.41 -2.68 -3.06
CA GLN A 72 -12.85 -2.53 -3.19
C GLN A 72 -13.57 -3.52 -2.28
N ASP A 73 -14.50 -3.02 -1.47
CA ASP A 73 -15.30 -3.82 -0.52
C ASP A 73 -14.46 -4.72 0.41
N VAL A 74 -13.23 -4.31 0.72
CA VAL A 74 -12.41 -4.97 1.75
C VAL A 74 -12.93 -4.53 3.12
N SER A 75 -13.19 -5.50 3.99
CA SER A 75 -13.62 -5.29 5.37
C SER A 75 -12.86 -6.23 6.29
N CYS A 76 -12.45 -5.72 7.46
CA CYS A 76 -11.79 -6.51 8.50
C CYS A 76 -12.04 -5.87 9.87
N SER A 77 -11.64 -6.56 10.94
CA SER A 77 -11.77 -6.06 12.32
C SER A 77 -10.69 -5.02 12.69
N LYS A 78 -9.70 -4.81 11.83
CA LYS A 78 -8.58 -3.88 12.07
C LYS A 78 -8.89 -2.49 11.51
N THR A 79 -8.24 -1.47 12.05
CA THR A 79 -8.27 -0.12 11.47
C THR A 79 -7.35 -0.08 10.25
N LEU A 80 -7.93 0.14 9.07
CA LEU A 80 -7.17 0.31 7.84
C LEU A 80 -6.92 1.80 7.57
N VAL A 81 -5.66 2.20 7.45
CA VAL A 81 -5.27 3.55 7.02
C VAL A 81 -4.77 3.46 5.58
N ILE A 82 -5.60 3.89 4.63
CA ILE A 82 -5.34 3.74 3.19
C ILE A 82 -5.10 5.13 2.57
N PRO A 83 -4.02 5.30 1.78
CA PRO A 83 -3.77 6.54 1.07
C PRO A 83 -4.86 6.76 0.02
N ARG A 84 -5.35 7.99 -0.08
CA ARG A 84 -6.42 8.34 -1.02
C ARG A 84 -5.84 8.53 -2.44
N VAL A 85 -5.40 7.46 -3.09
CA VAL A 85 -4.80 7.48 -4.42
C VAL A 85 -5.26 6.31 -5.28
N SER A 86 -5.34 6.50 -6.59
CA SER A 86 -5.84 5.49 -7.55
C SER A 86 -4.94 4.27 -7.65
N ASP A 87 -3.63 4.46 -7.57
CA ASP A 87 -2.62 3.40 -7.71
C ASP A 87 -1.29 3.82 -7.07
N CYS A 88 -0.29 2.92 -7.10
CA CYS A 88 1.04 3.20 -6.58
C CYS A 88 1.83 4.25 -7.37
N VAL A 89 1.44 4.52 -8.63
CA VAL A 89 2.08 5.54 -9.47
C VAL A 89 1.65 6.93 -8.98
N ALA A 90 0.35 7.14 -8.76
CA ALA A 90 -0.16 8.36 -8.16
C ALA A 90 0.40 8.60 -6.74
N LEU A 91 0.60 7.53 -5.96
CA LEU A 91 1.22 7.62 -4.64
C LEU A 91 2.64 8.19 -4.70
N THR A 92 3.47 7.66 -5.59
CA THR A 92 4.89 8.00 -5.71
C THR A 92 5.15 9.34 -6.39
N LEU A 93 4.19 9.84 -7.17
CA LEU A 93 4.24 11.19 -7.74
C LEU A 93 3.86 12.29 -6.74
N THR A 94 3.29 11.94 -5.58
CA THR A 94 2.85 12.92 -4.58
C THR A 94 4.05 13.54 -3.86
N THR A 95 4.03 14.87 -3.65
CA THR A 95 5.03 15.56 -2.82
C THR A 95 4.52 15.81 -1.39
N PRO A 96 5.40 15.97 -0.40
CA PRO A 96 4.99 16.14 0.99
C PRO A 96 4.20 17.43 1.27
N GLU A 97 4.35 18.47 0.44
CA GLU A 97 3.78 19.79 0.74
C GLU A 97 2.27 19.87 0.53
N GLN A 98 1.73 19.11 -0.42
CA GLN A 98 0.32 19.19 -0.79
C GLN A 98 -0.21 17.86 -1.33
N TYR A 99 -1.36 17.44 -0.81
CA TYR A 99 -2.11 16.34 -1.40
C TYR A 99 -2.59 16.72 -2.81
N ALA A 100 -1.93 16.13 -3.82
CA ALA A 100 -2.21 16.33 -5.23
C ALA A 100 -2.29 14.97 -5.94
N PRO A 101 -3.38 14.21 -5.75
CA PRO A 101 -3.58 12.95 -6.47
C PRO A 101 -3.79 13.26 -7.96
N GLY A 102 -3.33 12.37 -8.84
CA GLY A 102 -3.59 12.48 -10.28
C GLY A 102 -2.61 13.40 -11.04
N LEU A 103 -1.37 13.50 -10.59
CA LEU A 103 -0.26 14.12 -11.34
C LEU A 103 0.17 13.31 -12.58
N GLN A 104 -0.50 12.19 -12.86
CA GLN A 104 -0.29 11.38 -14.04
C GLN A 104 -0.83 12.09 -15.28
N GLU A 105 -0.05 12.11 -16.35
CA GLU A 105 -0.40 12.72 -17.62
C GLU A 105 -0.61 11.66 -18.72
N PRO A 106 -1.67 11.77 -19.53
CA PRO A 106 -1.84 10.90 -20.69
C PRO A 106 -0.62 10.92 -21.61
N GLY A 107 -0.26 9.75 -22.16
CA GLY A 107 0.89 9.62 -23.05
C GLY A 107 2.25 9.50 -22.36
N HIS A 108 2.30 9.59 -21.03
CA HIS A 108 3.52 9.40 -20.25
C HIS A 108 3.61 7.98 -19.67
N MET A 109 4.83 7.45 -19.64
CA MET A 109 5.16 6.21 -18.96
C MET A 109 5.94 6.55 -17.70
N TYR A 110 5.41 6.14 -16.55
CA TYR A 110 6.04 6.32 -15.24
C TYR A 110 6.70 5.01 -14.83
N LEU A 111 8.00 5.07 -14.55
CA LEU A 111 8.80 3.91 -14.19
C LEU A 111 9.31 4.06 -12.76
N PHE A 112 9.21 2.98 -12.00
CA PHE A 112 9.67 2.87 -10.62
C PHE A 112 10.68 1.72 -10.55
N GLY A 113 11.77 1.94 -9.85
CA GLY A 113 12.90 1.01 -9.76
C GLY A 113 14.21 1.72 -10.03
N ASN A 114 15.23 1.35 -9.25
CA ASN A 114 16.62 1.63 -9.58
C ASN A 114 17.15 0.60 -10.58
#